data_AF-A0A6I8VE93-F1
#
_entry.id   AF-A0A6I8VE93-F1
#
_cell.length_a   1.000
_cell.length_b   1.000
_cell.length_c   1.000
_cell.angle_alpha   90.00
_cell.angle_beta   90.00
_cell.angle_gamma   90.00
#
_symmetry.space_group_name_H-M   'P 1'
#
loop_
_entity.id
_entity.type
_entity.pdbx_description
1 polymer ?
#
loop_
_entity_poly.entity_id
_entity_poly.type
_entity_poly.pdbx_seq_one_letter_code
_entity_poly.pdbx_strand_id
1 'polypeptide(L)' 'MSASRKKDPCKANACRIQACLNENNYQEDKCADVLEAMRQCCLKWHKVSLCCSGIDLEKPYLTEASKGAGKS' A
#
# COMPACT_ATOMS: atom_id res chain seq x y z
N MET A 1 -19.31 -7.82 13.04
CA MET A 1 -18.31 -7.28 12.09
C MET A 1 -17.77 -5.98 12.65
N SER A 2 -16.45 -5.92 12.86
CA SER A 2 -15.75 -5.09 13.84
C SER A 2 -15.84 -3.57 13.70
N ALA A 3 -16.09 -2.96 14.86
CA ALA A 3 -15.51 -1.74 15.43
C ALA A 3 -15.11 -0.56 14.52
N SER A 4 -15.81 0.55 14.79
CA SER A 4 -15.24 1.90 14.90
C SER A 4 -14.97 2.66 13.60
N ARG A 5 -15.90 3.57 13.35
CA ARG A 5 -15.94 4.61 12.32
C ARG A 5 -14.84 5.67 12.49
N LYS A 6 -13.58 5.26 12.59
CA LYS A 6 -12.42 6.10 12.29
C LYS A 6 -11.94 5.62 10.93
N LYS A 7 -12.32 6.32 9.87
CA LYS A 7 -11.82 6.00 8.53
C LYS A 7 -10.30 6.10 8.62
N ASP A 8 -9.65 4.96 8.52
CA ASP A 8 -8.21 4.91 8.42
C ASP A 8 -7.81 5.75 7.18
N PRO A 9 -6.94 6.76 7.35
CA PRO A 9 -6.66 7.72 6.30
C PRO A 9 -5.98 7.06 5.09
N CYS A 10 -5.32 5.92 5.27
CA CYS A 10 -4.64 5.20 4.19
C CYS A 10 -5.45 4.01 3.66
N LYS A 11 -6.60 3.69 4.26
CA LYS A 11 -7.48 2.62 3.79
C LYS A 11 -7.99 2.84 2.36
N ALA A 12 -8.19 4.08 1.94
CA ALA A 12 -8.52 4.37 0.54
C ALA A 12 -7.43 3.88 -0.41
N ASN A 13 -6.15 4.13 -0.07
CA ASN A 13 -5.01 3.66 -0.87
C ASN A 13 -4.87 2.13 -0.80
N ALA A 14 -5.08 1.53 0.38
CA ALA A 14 -5.08 0.08 0.53
C ALA A 14 -6.12 -0.60 -0.36
N CYS A 15 -7.35 -0.07 -0.42
CA CYS A 15 -8.38 -0.57 -1.34
C CYS A 15 -7.97 -0.41 -2.81
N ARG A 16 -7.29 0.69 -3.17
CA ARG A 16 -6.77 0.88 -4.54
C ARG A 16 -5.69 -0.13 -4.89
N ILE A 17 -4.82 -0.52 -3.96
CA ILE A 17 -3.84 -1.58 -4.19
C ILE A 17 -4.57 -2.90 -4.46
N GLN A 18 -5.57 -3.25 -3.64
CA GLN A 18 -6.33 -4.48 -3.82
C GLN A 18 -7.05 -4.51 -5.18
N ALA A 19 -7.64 -3.39 -5.61
CA ALA A 19 -8.22 -3.27 -6.95
C ALA A 19 -7.16 -3.44 -8.04
N CYS A 20 -6.06 -2.70 -7.94
CA CYS A 20 -4.95 -2.78 -8.91
C CYS A 20 -4.40 -4.20 -9.02
N LEU A 21 -4.18 -4.88 -7.90
CA LEU A 21 -3.73 -6.27 -7.90
C LEU A 21 -4.76 -7.18 -8.57
N ASN A 22 -6.04 -7.03 -8.26
CA ASN A 22 -7.08 -7.86 -8.89
C ASN A 22 -7.12 -7.67 -10.42
N GLU A 23 -7.02 -6.42 -10.89
CA GLU A 23 -7.01 -6.08 -12.31
C GLU A 23 -5.70 -6.51 -13.02
N ASN A 24 -4.58 -6.50 -12.30
CA ASN A 24 -3.24 -6.79 -12.84
C ASN A 24 -2.76 -8.22 -12.53
N ASN A 25 -3.65 -9.14 -12.18
CA ASN A 25 -3.29 -10.54 -11.86
C ASN A 25 -2.24 -10.64 -10.74
N TYR A 26 -2.41 -9.82 -9.70
CA TYR A 26 -1.55 -9.70 -8.54
C TYR A 26 -0.10 -9.29 -8.87
N GLN A 27 0.11 -8.63 -10.01
CA GLN A 27 1.41 -8.07 -10.38
C GLN A 27 1.64 -6.75 -9.64
N GLU A 28 2.27 -6.83 -8.47
CA GLU A 28 2.64 -5.66 -7.64
C GLU A 28 3.49 -4.64 -8.39
N ASP A 29 4.32 -5.10 -9.33
CA ASP A 29 5.18 -4.28 -10.19
C ASP A 29 4.37 -3.21 -10.97
N LYS A 30 3.21 -3.61 -11.50
CA LYS A 30 2.28 -2.70 -12.19
C LYS A 30 1.54 -1.76 -11.23
N CYS A 31 1.49 -2.11 -9.96
CA CYS A 31 0.84 -1.34 -8.91
C CYS A 31 1.82 -0.48 -8.11
N ALA A 32 3.08 -0.36 -8.56
CA ALA A 32 4.12 0.43 -7.89
C ALA A 32 3.70 1.88 -7.60
N ASP A 33 2.93 2.50 -8.50
CA ASP A 33 2.39 3.86 -8.30
C ASP A 33 1.41 3.93 -7.11
N VAL A 34 0.50 2.96 -7.02
CA VAL A 34 -0.49 2.89 -5.94
C VAL A 34 0.17 2.51 -4.61
N LEU A 35 1.18 1.63 -4.65
CA LEU A 35 2.00 1.28 -3.50
C LEU A 35 2.78 2.49 -2.98
N GLU A 36 3.38 3.29 -3.85
CA GLU A 36 4.06 4.54 -3.47
C GLU A 36 3.06 5.57 -2.90
N ALA A 37 1.87 5.69 -3.47
CA ALA A 37 0.81 6.54 -2.91
C ALA A 37 0.41 6.09 -1.49
N MET A 38 0.32 4.77 -1.25
CA MET A 38 0.07 4.23 0.09
C MET A 38 1.26 4.50 1.02
N ARG A 39 2.50 4.31 0.56
CA ARG A 39 3.71 4.65 1.31
C ARG A 39 3.72 6.10 1.75
N GLN A 40 3.45 7.04 0.85
CA GLN A 40 3.36 8.47 1.18
C GLN A 40 2.26 8.78 2.21
N CYS A 41 1.13 8.09 2.12
CA CYS A 41 0.09 8.20 3.14
C CYS A 41 0.60 7.69 4.50
N CYS A 42 1.29 6.55 4.49
CA CYS A 42 1.85 5.94 5.68
C CYS A 42 2.98 6.79 6.28
N LEU A 43 3.84 7.44 5.49
CA LEU A 43 4.84 8.38 6.03
C LEU A 43 4.20 9.50 6.87
N LYS A 44 2.98 9.93 6.52
CA LYS A 44 2.23 10.95 7.27
C LYS A 44 1.41 10.38 8.43
N TRP A 45 0.80 9.20 8.22
CA TRP A 45 -0.24 8.67 9.10
C TRP A 45 0.08 7.29 9.70
N HIS A 46 1.32 6.78 9.60
CA HIS A 46 1.70 5.44 10.10
C HIS A 46 1.40 5.25 11.58
N LYS A 47 1.37 6.34 12.37
CA LYS A 47 1.02 6.29 13.81
C LYS A 47 -0.47 6.05 14.08
N VAL A 48 -1.34 6.33 13.11
CA VAL A 48 -2.81 6.22 13.27
C VAL A 48 -3.42 5.20 12.31
N SER A 49 -2.76 4.92 11.20
CA SER A 49 -3.22 4.01 10.16
C SER A 49 -2.72 2.60 10.46
N LEU A 50 -3.66 1.68 10.62
CA LEU A 50 -3.40 0.25 10.80
C LEU A 50 -3.06 -0.44 9.48
N CYS A 51 -3.48 0.13 8.35
CA CYS A 51 -3.17 -0.41 7.03
C CYS A 51 -1.68 -0.27 6.66
N CYS A 52 -0.95 0.61 7.36
CA CYS A 52 0.47 0.85 7.08
C CYS A 52 1.42 -0.23 7.57
N SER A 53 0.96 -1.16 8.41
CA SER A 53 1.80 -2.24 8.96
C SER A 53 2.31 -3.21 7.89
N GLY A 54 1.70 -3.25 6.71
CA GLY A 54 2.12 -4.08 5.58
C GLY A 54 2.88 -3.33 4.48
N ILE A 55 3.27 -2.08 4.70
CA ILE A 55 3.94 -1.24 3.70
C ILE A 55 5.36 -0.88 4.15
N ASP A 56 6.31 -1.10 3.25
CA ASP A 56 7.70 -0.70 3.44
C ASP A 56 7.86 0.81 3.26
N LEU A 57 8.10 1.50 4.37
CA LEU A 57 8.35 2.94 4.36
C LEU A 57 9.80 3.29 4.02
N GLU A 58 10.72 2.36 4.18
CA GLU A 58 12.15 2.58 3.97
C GLU A 58 12.52 2.58 2.49
N LYS A 59 11.73 1.91 1.64
CA LYS A 59 12.01 1.71 0.22
C LYS A 59 10.94 2.29 -0.71
N PRO A 60 11.32 3.07 -1.74
CA PRO A 60 10.39 3.58 -2.75
C PRO A 60 10.01 2.52 -3.79
N TYR A 61 8.72 2.26 -3.91
CA TYR A 61 8.15 1.27 -4.82
C TYR A 61 8.33 1.63 -6.29
N LEU A 62 8.37 2.93 -6.63
CA LEU A 62 8.59 3.38 -8.01
C LEU A 62 9.99 3.01 -8.55
N THR A 63 10.97 2.83 -7.67
CA THR A 63 12.35 2.52 -8.08
C THR A 63 12.60 1.01 -8.21
N GLU A 64 11.74 0.19 -7.59
CA GLU A 64 11.86 -1.27 -7.53
C GLU A 64 10.95 -2.00 -8.52
N ALA A 65 10.12 -1.31 -9.32
CA ALA A 65 9.34 -1.86 -10.43
C ALA A 65 10.18 -2.47 -11.58
N SER A 66 11.49 -2.57 -11.40
CA SER A 66 12.40 -3.29 -12.32
C SER A 66 13.06 -4.50 -11.65
N LYS A 67 12.80 -4.75 -10.37
CA LYS A 67 13.50 -5.77 -9.58
C LYS A 67 12.50 -6.45 -8.66
N GLY A 68 11.66 -7.27 -9.29
CA GLY A 68 10.56 -7.97 -8.63
C GLY A 68 10.98 -8.76 -7.39
N ALA A 69 9.95 -9.00 -6.59
CA ALA A 69 9.87 -9.96 -5.50
C ALA A 69 10.67 -9.62 -4.23
N GLY A 70 9.93 -9.37 -3.14
CA GLY A 70 10.44 -9.64 -1.81
C GLY A 70 9.69 -8.93 -0.70
N LYS A 71 8.74 -9.63 -0.07
CA LYS A 71 9.04 -10.11 1.28
C LYS A 71 8.22 -11.34 1.68
N SER A 72 8.91 -12.12 2.52
CA SER A 72 8.68 -13.49 3.00
C SER A 72 7.37 -13.73 3.75
#